data_AF-A0A961MBG5-F1
#
_entry.id   AF-A0A961MBG5-F1
#
_cell.length_a   1.000
_cell.length_b   1.000
_cell.length_c   1.000
_cell.angle_alpha   90.00
_cell.angle_beta   90.00
_cell.angle_gamma   90.00
#
_symmetry.space_group_name_H-M   'P 1'
#
loop_
_entity.id
_entity.type
_entity.pdbx_description
1 polymer ?
#
loop_
_entity_poly.entity_id
_entity_poly.type
_entity_poly.pdbx_seq_one_letter_code
_entity_poly.pdbx_strand_id
1 'polypeptide(L)' 'ENYQITLGGDGSEDATLGERTGPGFADDQIVPAIERILHAYLALRAGREETFLQTYRRLGLAPFKEALYAA' A
#
# COMPACT_ATOMS: atom_id res chain seq x y z
N GLU A 1 2.60 7.91 -18.92
CA GLU A 1 1.87 6.62 -18.87
C GLU A 1 0.96 6.61 -17.63
N ASN A 2 0.10 5.60 -17.42
CA ASN A 2 -0.74 5.52 -16.21
C ASN A 2 -0.40 4.25 -15.41
N TYR A 3 -0.02 4.42 -14.14
CA TYR A 3 0.41 3.35 -13.25
C TYR A 3 -0.66 3.05 -12.19
N GLN A 4 -1.06 1.79 -12.11
CA GLN A 4 -2.00 1.32 -11.08
C GLN A 4 -1.24 0.71 -9.91
N ILE A 5 -1.58 1.13 -8.70
CA ILE A 5 -1.14 0.46 -7.47
C ILE A 5 -2.21 -0.52 -6.99
N THR A 6 -1.81 -1.75 -6.71
CA THR A 6 -2.58 -2.76 -5.96
C THR A 6 -1.85 -3.12 -4.68
N LEU A 7 -2.58 -3.39 -3.59
CA LEU A 7 -1.99 -3.70 -2.28
C LEU A 7 -2.65 -4.94 -1.65
N GLY A 8 -1.90 -5.63 -0.78
CA GLY A 8 -2.40 -6.78 -0.03
C GLY A 8 -2.25 -8.13 -0.70
N GLY A 9 -1.55 -8.20 -1.84
CA GLY A 9 -1.24 -9.47 -2.49
C GLY A 9 -0.20 -10.28 -1.71
N ASP A 10 -0.28 -11.59 -1.83
CA ASP A 10 0.63 -12.56 -1.22
C ASP A 10 1.10 -13.54 -2.30
N GLY A 11 2.40 -13.72 -2.44
CA GLY A 11 3.03 -14.63 -3.40
C GLY A 11 3.49 -15.96 -2.80
N SER A 12 3.15 -16.23 -1.54
CA SER A 12 3.46 -17.49 -0.85
C SER A 12 2.40 -18.57 -1.12
N GLU A 13 2.38 -19.62 -0.30
CA GLU A 13 1.39 -20.71 -0.38
C GLU A 13 -0.05 -20.21 -0.13
N ASP A 14 -0.21 -19.12 0.62
CA ASP A 14 -1.49 -18.41 0.84
C ASP A 14 -1.71 -17.33 -0.22
N ALA A 15 -1.58 -17.71 -1.49
CA ALA A 15 -1.57 -16.78 -2.61
C ALA A 15 -2.85 -15.95 -2.68
N THR A 16 -2.70 -14.62 -2.74
CA THR A 16 -3.83 -13.69 -2.86
C THR A 16 -3.49 -12.55 -3.80
N LEU A 17 -4.48 -12.09 -4.56
CA LEU A 17 -4.31 -10.92 -5.42
C LEU A 17 -4.44 -9.64 -4.60
N GLY A 18 -3.60 -8.65 -4.93
CA GLY A 18 -3.73 -7.31 -4.37
C GLY A 18 -5.00 -6.61 -4.86
N GLU A 19 -5.58 -5.78 -4.00
CA GLU A 19 -6.75 -4.97 -4.30
C GLU A 19 -6.34 -3.62 -4.89
N ARG A 20 -7.12 -3.11 -5.86
CA ARG A 20 -6.88 -1.77 -6.45
C ARG A 20 -7.13 -0.69 -5.40
N THR A 21 -6.13 0.15 -5.20
CA THR A 21 -6.17 1.23 -4.22
C THR A 21 -7.09 2.39 -4.64
N GLY A 22 -7.22 2.65 -5.94
CA GLY A 22 -8.03 3.75 -6.48
C GLY A 22 -7.56 4.16 -7.89
N PRO A 23 -7.74 5.43 -8.28
CA PRO A 23 -7.23 5.98 -9.53
C PRO A 23 -5.72 5.72 -9.69
N GLY A 24 -5.28 5.54 -10.93
CA GLY A 24 -3.87 5.40 -11.26
C GLY A 24 -3.12 6.74 -11.21
N PHE A 25 -1.80 6.65 -11.23
CA PHE A 25 -0.86 7.77 -11.12
C PHE A 25 -0.14 8.02 -12.44
N ALA A 26 0.20 9.28 -12.71
CA ALA A 26 1.14 9.65 -13.77
C ALA A 26 2.57 9.22 -13.41
N ASP A 27 3.48 9.23 -14.39
CA ASP A 27 4.88 8.81 -14.22
C ASP A 27 5.66 9.64 -13.20
N ASP A 28 5.36 10.93 -13.09
CA ASP A 28 5.97 11.84 -12.12
C ASP A 28 5.36 11.70 -10.71
N GLN A 29 4.20 11.02 -10.60
CA GLN A 29 3.47 10.86 -9.35
C GLN A 29 3.63 9.48 -8.70
N ILE A 30 4.00 8.45 -9.46
CA ILE A 30 4.08 7.07 -8.96
C ILE A 30 5.16 6.89 -7.89
N VAL A 31 6.33 7.53 -8.07
CA VAL A 31 7.43 7.43 -7.10
C VAL A 31 7.05 8.10 -5.76
N PRO A 32 6.55 9.35 -5.73
CA PRO A 32 6.02 9.95 -4.50
C PRO A 32 4.89 9.14 -3.85
N ALA A 33 4.01 8.50 -4.64
CA ALA A 33 2.93 7.68 -4.11
C ALA A 33 3.45 6.45 -3.35
N ILE A 34 4.51 5.80 -3.83
CA ILE A 34 5.16 4.68 -3.14
C ILE A 34 5.78 5.15 -1.81
N GLU A 35 6.43 6.31 -1.79
CA GLU A 35 7.00 6.87 -0.55
C GLU A 35 5.91 7.10 0.52
N ARG A 36 4.77 7.68 0.13
CA ARG A 36 3.63 7.88 1.05
C ARG A 36 3.11 6.57 1.63
N ILE A 37 3.00 5.52 0.81
CA ILE A 37 2.62 4.18 1.28
C ILE A 37 3.63 3.64 2.30
N LEU A 38 4.93 3.76 2.01
CA LEU A 38 5.98 3.27 2.89
C LEU A 38 5.98 4.04 4.23
N HIS A 39 5.81 5.35 4.20
CA HIS A 39 5.69 6.16 5.41
C HIS A 39 4.47 5.78 6.24
N ALA A 40 3.30 5.58 5.62
CA ALA A 40 2.10 5.13 6.30
C ALA A 40 2.32 3.76 6.97
N TYR A 41 2.91 2.79 6.26
CA TYR A 41 3.27 1.49 6.84
C TYR A 41 4.20 1.64 8.05
N LEU A 42 5.29 2.39 7.92
CA LEU A 42 6.27 2.55 9.00
C LEU A 42 5.68 3.26 10.23
N ALA A 43 4.73 4.17 10.03
CA ALA A 43 4.04 4.88 11.10
C ALA A 43 2.98 4.01 11.81
N LEU A 44 2.34 3.09 11.08
CA LEU A 44 1.18 2.33 11.56
C LEU A 44 1.52 0.89 12.01
N ARG A 45 2.72 0.39 11.68
CA ARG A 45 3.16 -0.93 12.14
C ARG A 45 3.33 -0.95 13.66
N ALA A 46 2.92 -2.05 14.28
CA ALA A 46 2.97 -2.28 15.72
C ALA A 46 4.41 -2.52 16.23
N GLY A 47 5.36 -2.83 15.34
CA GLY A 47 6.75 -3.05 15.70
C GLY A 47 7.62 -3.30 14.47
N ARG A 48 8.94 -3.46 14.70
CA ARG A 48 9.91 -3.71 13.62
C ARG A 48 9.73 -5.07 12.94
N GLU A 49 9.16 -6.04 13.64
CA GLU A 49 8.93 -7.41 13.15
C GLU A 49 7.65 -7.53 12.31
N GLU A 50 6.72 -6.58 12.44
CA GLU A 50 5.50 -6.58 11.63
C GLU A 50 5.82 -6.15 10.20
N THR A 51 5.51 -7.01 9.24
CA THR A 51 5.74 -6.75 7.81
C THR A 51 4.67 -5.84 7.23
N PHE A 52 4.90 -5.34 6.01
CA PHE A 52 3.92 -4.57 5.26
C PHE A 52 2.60 -5.33 5.09
N LEU A 53 2.67 -6.60 4.68
CA LEU A 53 1.48 -7.42 4.44
C LEU A 53 0.71 -7.70 5.74
N GLN A 54 1.40 -7.94 6.85
CA GLN A 54 0.76 -8.12 8.16
C GLN A 54 0.04 -6.84 8.61
N THR A 55 0.70 -5.68 8.46
CA THR A 55 0.10 -4.37 8.75
C THR A 55 -1.15 -4.14 7.89
N TYR A 56 -1.07 -4.46 6.59
CA TYR A 56 -2.21 -4.38 5.67
C TYR A 56 -3.35 -5.30 6.08
N ARG A 57 -3.09 -6.56 6.43
CA ARG A 57 -4.12 -7.51 6.87
C ARG A 57 -4.81 -7.07 8.16
N ARG A 58 -4.07 -6.44 9.08
CA ARG A 58 -4.60 -5.95 10.37
C ARG A 58 -5.45 -4.69 10.22
N LEU A 59 -5.00 -3.73 9.41
CA LEU A 59 -5.63 -2.40 9.30
C LEU A 59 -6.60 -2.29 8.12
N GLY A 60 -6.48 -3.18 7.14
CA GLY A 60 -7.15 -3.08 5.86
C GLY A 60 -6.59 -1.95 4.99
N LEU A 61 -7.28 -1.69 3.88
CA LEU A 61 -6.84 -0.78 2.82
C LEU A 61 -6.98 0.71 3.18
N ALA A 62 -7.91 1.05 4.09
CA ALA A 62 -8.31 2.43 4.39
C ALA A 62 -7.15 3.41 4.66
N PRO A 63 -6.22 3.15 5.61
CA PRO A 63 -5.14 4.10 5.90
C PRO A 63 -4.16 4.28 4.72
N PHE A 64 -3.98 3.24 3.88
CA PHE A 64 -3.12 3.33 2.72
C PHE A 64 -3.76 4.15 1.59
N LYS A 65 -5.09 4.08 1.44
CA LYS A 65 -5.83 4.96 0.52
C LYS A 65 -5.75 6.41 0.97
N GLU A 66 -5.89 6.67 2.26
CA GLU A 66 -5.73 8.01 2.81
C GLU A 66 -4.33 8.56 2.51
N ALA A 67 -3.28 7.79 2.77
CA ALA A 67 -1.91 8.18 2.46
C ALA A 67 -1.67 8.45 0.97
N LEU A 68 -2.36 7.74 0.08
CA LEU A 68 -2.23 7.90 -1.37
C LEU A 68 -2.94 9.14 -1.91
N TYR A 69 -4.11 9.49 -1.37
CA TYR A 69 -5.03 10.43 -2.03
C TYR A 69 -5.44 11.64 -1.20
N ALA A 70 -5.20 11.68 0.11
CA ALA A 70 -5.62 12.79 0.97
C ALA A 70 -4.63 13.98 1.02
N ALA A 71 -3.63 13.98 0.14
CA ALA A 71 -2.62 15.04 0.01
C ALA A 71 -3.09 16.21 -0.88
#